data_AF-A0AAN4YHX0-F1
#
_entry.id   AF-A0AAN4YHX0-F1
#
_cell.length_a   1.000
_cell.length_b   1.000
_cell.length_c   1.000
_cell.angle_alpha   90.00
_cell.angle_beta   90.00
_cell.angle_gamma   90.00
#
_symmetry.space_group_name_H-M   'P 1'
#
loop_
_entity.id
_entity.type
_entity.pdbx_description
1 polymer ?
#
loop_
_entity_poly.entity_id
_entity_poly.type
_entity_poly.pdbx_seq_one_letter_code
_entity_poly.pdbx_strand_id
1 'polypeptide(L)'
;MPPSWVQRNPQPRTIIEAAQLAIQVTDIGEVRHFMPHSQIPLIVHQTWSHRQIDTWPDDLRQSVEKWLQFVVEDEMAYFLWEDEGMVEFIDHFEPQAHDYYSSLPLMVEKTDYFRITVATCVGGIPPAQWITSQDVRPWTDLETRSVYNSMKPVRALFGIEADCLPTDHTCWRMGYPYSIQLTQWSFASARDHPLLHQYIENLAHQLQKIANHHGGLQTSAARTELQALDPLTLTGPEAVTRAAQEWLNTSAGLRWNALTGLHDGGKAKLVDDVLILPITSFR
;
A
#
# COMPACT_ATOMS: atom_id res chain seq x y z
N MET A 1 15.72 12.87 -1.61
CA MET A 1 14.90 14.10 -1.54
C MET A 1 15.28 15.03 -2.68
N PRO A 2 14.32 15.53 -3.48
CA PRO A 2 14.56 16.53 -4.50
C PRO A 2 15.13 17.81 -3.89
N PRO A 3 16.05 18.52 -4.58
CA PRO A 3 16.58 19.79 -4.08
C PRO A 3 15.50 20.81 -3.74
N SER A 4 14.42 20.86 -4.54
CA SER A 4 13.26 21.73 -4.34
C SER A 4 12.54 21.51 -3.01
N TRP A 5 12.62 20.31 -2.41
CA TRP A 5 12.01 19.98 -1.12
C TRP A 5 12.91 20.37 0.07
N VAL A 6 14.22 20.52 -0.14
CA VAL A 6 15.22 20.73 0.93
C VAL A 6 15.67 22.21 1.05
N GLN A 7 15.46 23.05 0.04
CA GLN A 7 15.98 24.44 0.00
C GLN A 7 15.67 25.32 1.23
N ARG A 8 14.62 25.02 2.00
CA ARG A 8 14.20 25.80 3.18
C ARG A 8 14.53 25.14 4.52
N ASN A 9 15.10 23.93 4.50
CA ASN A 9 15.30 23.11 5.69
C ASN A 9 16.76 22.63 5.79
N PRO A 10 17.27 22.34 6.99
CA PRO A 10 18.56 21.68 7.12
C PRO A 10 18.55 20.34 6.39
N GLN A 11 19.67 19.95 5.77
CA GLN A 11 19.79 18.65 5.14
C GLN A 11 19.61 17.54 6.18
N PRO A 12 18.71 16.56 5.93
CA PRO A 12 18.53 15.44 6.84
C PRO A 12 19.78 14.55 6.84
N ARG A 13 20.16 14.08 8.03
CA ARG A 13 21.31 13.20 8.26
C ARG A 13 20.92 11.74 8.35
N THR A 14 19.67 11.46 8.69
CA THR A 14 19.11 10.11 8.79
C THR A 14 17.93 9.94 7.85
N ILE A 15 17.56 8.69 7.54
CA ILE A 15 16.36 8.41 6.73
C ILE A 15 15.08 8.84 7.46
N ILE A 16 15.07 8.77 8.80
CA ILE A 16 13.96 9.23 9.63
C ILE A 16 13.80 10.75 9.54
N GLU A 17 14.88 11.52 9.69
CA GLU A 17 14.84 12.98 9.51
C GLU A 17 14.38 13.35 8.09
N ALA A 18 14.79 12.57 7.08
CA ALA A 18 14.38 12.79 5.70
C ALA A 18 12.88 12.50 5.47
N ALA A 19 12.33 11.46 6.10
CA ALA A 19 10.90 11.15 6.06
C ALA A 19 10.07 12.22 6.78
N GLN A 20 10.52 12.71 7.94
CA GLN A 20 9.88 13.82 8.65
C GLN A 20 9.88 15.11 7.81
N LEU A 21 10.99 15.39 7.13
CA LEU A 21 11.06 16.52 6.21
C LEU A 21 10.06 16.37 5.06
N ALA A 22 9.90 15.18 4.49
CA ALA A 22 8.90 14.94 3.45
C ALA A 22 7.48 15.20 3.95
N ILE A 23 7.13 14.76 5.17
CA ILE A 23 5.84 15.06 5.81
C ILE A 23 5.65 16.58 5.95
N GLN A 24 6.65 17.29 6.46
CA GLN A 24 6.57 18.75 6.62
C GLN A 24 6.36 19.47 5.29
N VAL A 25 7.03 19.01 4.22
CA VAL A 25 6.92 19.61 2.88
C VAL A 25 5.54 19.35 2.26
N THR A 26 4.96 18.16 2.49
CA THR A 26 3.63 17.82 1.96
C THR A 26 2.51 18.44 2.78
N ASP A 27 2.68 18.64 4.09
CA ASP A 27 1.71 19.34 4.95
C ASP A 27 1.52 20.82 4.55
N ILE A 28 2.49 21.45 3.88
CA ILE A 28 2.32 22.80 3.30
C ILE A 28 1.24 22.81 2.20
N GLY A 29 0.99 21.66 1.55
CA GLY A 29 -0.10 21.50 0.60
C GLY A 29 0.16 22.09 -0.79
N GLU A 30 1.42 22.30 -1.18
CA GLU A 30 1.73 22.77 -2.53
C GLU A 30 1.40 21.68 -3.57
N VAL A 31 0.51 22.00 -4.52
CA VAL A 31 -0.04 21.05 -5.52
C VAL A 31 1.03 20.23 -6.24
N ARG A 32 2.20 20.83 -6.50
CA ARG A 32 3.32 20.16 -7.20
C ARG A 32 3.91 18.96 -6.44
N HIS A 33 3.64 18.82 -5.14
CA HIS A 33 4.11 17.69 -4.33
C HIS A 33 3.12 16.52 -4.32
N PHE A 34 2.02 16.61 -5.07
CA PHE A 34 0.96 15.62 -5.10
C PHE A 34 0.69 15.12 -6.52
N MET A 35 0.31 13.84 -6.63
CA MET A 35 -0.09 13.25 -7.90
C MET A 35 -1.36 13.94 -8.44
N PRO A 36 -1.45 14.22 -9.75
CA PRO A 36 -2.64 14.83 -10.34
C PRO A 36 -3.94 14.10 -9.99
N HIS A 37 -5.03 14.85 -9.83
CA HIS A 37 -6.35 14.33 -9.42
C HIS A 37 -6.40 13.65 -8.04
N SER A 38 -5.37 13.82 -7.21
CA SER A 38 -5.24 13.14 -5.93
C SER A 38 -4.76 14.07 -4.81
N GLN A 39 -4.73 13.54 -3.58
CA GLN A 39 -4.00 14.08 -2.43
C GLN A 39 -2.88 13.12 -1.99
N ILE A 40 -2.40 12.29 -2.92
CA ILE A 40 -1.33 11.34 -2.68
C ILE A 40 0.00 12.04 -2.95
N PRO A 41 0.90 12.13 -1.95
CA PRO A 41 2.15 12.84 -2.11
C PRO A 41 3.10 12.09 -3.06
N LEU A 42 3.92 12.82 -3.81
CA LEU A 42 4.94 12.29 -4.72
C LEU A 42 6.16 11.80 -3.94
N ILE A 43 5.95 10.69 -3.22
CA ILE A 43 6.95 10.02 -2.39
C ILE A 43 6.98 8.55 -2.79
N VAL A 44 8.15 8.01 -3.07
CA VAL A 44 8.38 6.59 -3.37
C VAL A 44 9.11 5.95 -2.20
N HIS A 45 8.55 4.86 -1.66
CA HIS A 45 9.21 4.01 -0.69
C HIS A 45 9.57 2.68 -1.36
N GLN A 46 10.83 2.27 -1.22
CA GLN A 46 11.32 0.98 -1.67
C GLN A 46 12.03 0.29 -0.50
N THR A 47 11.84 -1.01 -0.38
CA THR A 47 12.50 -1.84 0.65
C THR A 47 13.51 -2.76 -0.02
N TRP A 48 14.70 -2.89 0.58
CA TRP A 48 15.70 -3.87 0.12
C TRP A 48 16.62 -4.28 1.27
N SER A 49 17.20 -5.48 1.20
CA SER A 49 18.02 -6.00 2.30
C SER A 49 19.31 -5.21 2.57
N HIS A 50 19.96 -4.64 1.55
CA HIS A 50 21.18 -3.82 1.69
C HIS A 50 21.47 -2.86 0.52
N ARG A 51 22.17 -1.76 0.78
CA ARG A 51 22.57 -0.73 -0.21
C ARG A 51 23.83 -1.02 -1.01
N GLN A 52 24.40 -2.23 -0.92
CA GLN A 52 25.49 -2.67 -1.81
C GLN A 52 24.97 -2.93 -3.22
N ILE A 53 24.59 -1.87 -3.95
CA ILE A 53 23.95 -1.92 -5.28
C ILE A 53 24.88 -2.63 -6.30
N ASP A 54 26.20 -2.53 -6.11
CA ASP A 54 27.20 -3.18 -6.95
C ASP A 54 27.09 -4.71 -6.94
N THR A 55 26.51 -5.31 -5.90
CA THR A 55 26.29 -6.77 -5.79
C THR A 55 24.96 -7.23 -6.39
N TRP A 56 24.09 -6.31 -6.82
CA TRP A 56 22.77 -6.65 -7.34
C TRP A 56 22.86 -7.24 -8.76
N PRO A 57 21.95 -8.17 -9.13
CA PRO A 57 21.84 -8.67 -10.50
C PRO A 57 21.61 -7.52 -11.50
N ASP A 58 22.21 -7.62 -12.69
CA ASP A 58 22.15 -6.57 -13.72
C ASP A 58 20.71 -6.18 -14.10
N ASP A 59 19.84 -7.16 -14.32
CA ASP A 59 18.44 -6.93 -14.69
C ASP A 59 17.67 -6.17 -13.61
N LEU A 60 17.99 -6.44 -12.33
CA LEU A 60 17.42 -5.73 -11.20
C LEU A 60 17.90 -4.28 -11.17
N ARG A 61 19.21 -4.06 -11.36
CA ARG A 61 19.78 -2.70 -11.42
C ARG A 61 19.15 -1.87 -12.52
N GLN A 62 19.03 -2.42 -13.73
CA GLN A 62 18.40 -1.74 -14.86
C GLN A 62 16.93 -1.40 -14.58
N SER A 63 16.21 -2.30 -13.91
CA SER A 63 14.81 -2.05 -13.53
C SER A 63 14.71 -0.91 -12.51
N VAL A 64 15.60 -0.90 -11.51
CA VAL A 64 15.66 0.16 -10.49
C VAL A 64 16.05 1.50 -11.11
N GLU A 65 17.04 1.52 -12.02
CA GLU A 65 17.45 2.74 -12.73
C GLU A 65 16.31 3.34 -13.55
N LYS A 66 15.54 2.52 -14.28
CA LYS A 66 14.34 2.97 -15.00
C LYS A 66 13.32 3.59 -14.05
N TRP A 67 13.10 2.97 -12.89
CA TRP A 67 12.21 3.53 -11.87
C TRP A 67 12.72 4.86 -11.31
N LEU A 68 14.03 4.98 -11.08
CA LEU A 68 14.65 6.21 -10.58
C LEU A 68 14.63 7.35 -11.61
N GLN A 69 14.54 7.06 -12.91
CA GLN A 69 14.34 8.10 -13.93
C GLN A 69 13.05 8.88 -13.67
N PHE A 70 11.92 8.18 -13.45
CA PHE A 70 10.65 8.84 -13.11
C PHE A 70 10.74 9.65 -11.81
N VAL A 71 11.43 9.13 -10.78
CA VAL A 71 11.66 9.85 -9.52
C VAL A 71 12.36 11.19 -9.76
N VAL A 72 13.36 11.22 -10.64
CA VAL A 72 14.11 12.44 -10.95
C VAL A 72 13.29 13.39 -11.82
N GLU A 73 12.66 12.87 -12.87
CA GLU A 73 11.88 13.66 -13.84
C GLU A 73 10.67 14.36 -13.20
N ASP A 74 9.97 13.66 -12.31
CA ASP A 74 8.78 14.17 -11.63
C ASP A 74 9.08 14.83 -10.27
N GLU A 75 10.37 15.06 -9.94
CA GLU A 75 10.82 15.63 -8.66
C GLU A 75 10.20 14.94 -7.43
N MET A 76 10.21 13.60 -7.39
CA MET A 76 9.66 12.82 -6.28
C MET A 76 10.67 12.63 -5.14
N ALA A 77 10.18 12.59 -3.90
CA ALA A 77 10.97 12.03 -2.81
C ALA A 77 11.13 10.52 -3.00
N TYR A 78 12.30 9.99 -2.69
CA TYR A 78 12.60 8.57 -2.77
C TYR A 78 13.35 8.11 -1.52
N PHE A 79 12.86 7.03 -0.93
CA PHE A 79 13.38 6.43 0.28
C PHE A 79 13.64 4.94 0.05
N LEU A 80 14.90 4.52 0.21
CA LEU A 80 15.31 3.13 0.22
C LEU A 80 15.52 2.66 1.66
N TRP A 81 14.58 1.86 2.15
CA TRP A 81 14.54 1.30 3.49
C TRP A 81 15.27 -0.05 3.52
N GLU A 82 16.32 -0.10 4.33
CA GLU A 82 16.96 -1.37 4.74
C GLU A 82 16.23 -1.96 5.95
N ASP A 83 16.54 -3.20 6.30
CA ASP A 83 15.89 -3.92 7.40
C ASP A 83 15.98 -3.14 8.72
N GLU A 84 17.14 -2.58 9.05
CA GLU A 84 17.33 -1.73 10.22
C GLU A 84 16.53 -0.43 10.12
N GLY A 85 16.48 0.17 8.93
CA GLY A 85 15.72 1.39 8.68
C GLY A 85 14.20 1.20 8.85
N MET A 86 13.68 0.01 8.53
CA MET A 86 12.28 -0.33 8.81
C MET A 86 12.02 -0.42 10.32
N VAL A 87 12.93 -1.02 11.10
CA VAL A 87 12.81 -1.09 12.56
C VAL A 87 12.87 0.32 13.16
N GLU A 88 13.86 1.13 12.79
CA GLU A 88 14.00 2.52 13.25
C GLU A 88 12.74 3.35 12.93
N PHE A 89 12.13 3.11 11.78
CA PHE A 89 10.89 3.77 11.40
C PHE A 89 9.73 3.39 12.31
N ILE A 90 9.52 2.09 12.55
CA ILE A 90 8.47 1.63 13.46
C ILE A 90 8.69 2.20 14.87
N ASP A 91 9.91 2.16 15.38
CA ASP A 91 10.24 2.67 16.71
C ASP A 91 9.99 4.17 16.86
N HIS A 92 10.18 4.92 15.78
CA HIS A 92 10.01 6.37 15.77
C HIS A 92 8.56 6.81 15.55
N PHE A 93 7.87 6.23 14.56
CA PHE A 93 6.54 6.66 14.15
C PHE A 93 5.41 5.89 14.82
N GLU A 94 5.60 4.60 15.11
CA GLU A 94 4.57 3.70 15.65
C GLU A 94 5.15 2.83 16.79
N PRO A 95 5.72 3.42 17.87
CA PRO A 95 6.43 2.67 18.91
C PRO A 95 5.56 1.60 19.60
N GLN A 96 4.23 1.82 19.64
CA GLN A 96 3.29 0.87 20.23
C GLN A 96 3.15 -0.41 19.39
N ALA A 97 3.50 -0.37 18.10
CA ALA A 97 3.46 -1.50 17.20
C ALA A 97 4.76 -2.31 17.19
N HIS A 98 5.82 -1.87 17.91
CA HIS A 98 7.12 -2.55 17.90
C HIS A 98 6.99 -4.04 18.21
N ASP A 99 6.29 -4.40 19.29
CA ASP A 99 6.17 -5.80 19.71
C ASP A 99 5.43 -6.65 18.66
N TYR A 100 4.42 -6.07 18.01
CA TYR A 100 3.68 -6.71 16.92
C TYR A 100 4.58 -6.92 15.71
N TYR A 101 5.24 -5.87 15.24
CA TYR A 101 6.18 -5.93 14.11
C TYR A 101 7.32 -6.91 14.35
N SER A 102 7.92 -6.88 15.55
CA SER A 102 9.01 -7.76 15.96
C SER A 102 8.56 -9.22 16.05
N SER A 103 7.29 -9.48 16.39
CA SER A 103 6.73 -10.84 16.48
C SER A 103 6.51 -11.55 15.14
N LEU A 104 6.38 -10.80 14.04
CA LEU A 104 6.16 -11.39 12.71
C LEU A 104 7.35 -12.30 12.35
N PRO A 105 7.11 -13.60 12.06
CA PRO A 105 8.18 -14.59 11.91
C PRO A 105 8.99 -14.42 10.62
N LEU A 106 8.39 -13.90 9.54
CA LEU A 106 9.04 -13.83 8.24
C LEU A 106 9.34 -12.38 7.82
N MET A 107 10.48 -12.18 7.15
CA MET A 107 10.86 -10.86 6.61
C MET A 107 9.86 -10.33 5.59
N VAL A 108 9.21 -11.21 4.82
CA VAL A 108 8.15 -10.80 3.87
C VAL A 108 6.97 -10.17 4.62
N GLU A 109 6.55 -10.75 5.74
CA GLU A 109 5.44 -10.23 6.55
C GLU A 109 5.79 -8.89 7.19
N LYS A 110 7.02 -8.75 7.69
CA LYS A 110 7.55 -7.47 8.18
C LYS A 110 7.52 -6.41 7.07
N THR A 111 7.96 -6.77 5.87
CA THR A 111 7.97 -5.83 4.74
C THR A 111 6.55 -5.45 4.31
N ASP A 112 5.61 -6.41 4.32
CA ASP A 112 4.18 -6.18 4.05
C ASP A 112 3.55 -5.23 5.07
N TYR A 113 3.76 -5.47 6.35
CA TYR A 113 3.35 -4.56 7.41
C TYR A 113 3.97 -3.16 7.22
N PHE A 114 5.28 -3.11 7.01
CA PHE A 114 6.03 -1.87 6.87
C PHE A 114 5.51 -1.03 5.70
N ARG A 115 5.23 -1.62 4.53
CA ARG A 115 4.70 -0.88 3.36
C ARG A 115 3.39 -0.18 3.67
N ILE A 116 2.48 -0.83 4.40
CA ILE A 116 1.22 -0.22 4.81
C ILE A 116 1.45 0.86 5.87
N THR A 117 2.29 0.60 6.87
CA THR A 117 2.57 1.55 7.95
C THR A 117 3.27 2.81 7.44
N VAL A 118 4.29 2.68 6.58
CA VAL A 118 4.99 3.84 6.01
C VAL A 118 4.07 4.68 5.15
N ALA A 119 3.21 4.07 4.33
CA ALA A 119 2.20 4.79 3.56
C ALA A 119 1.14 5.45 4.47
N THR A 120 0.81 4.84 5.61
CA THR A 120 -0.11 5.44 6.59
C THR A 120 0.50 6.68 7.23
N CYS A 121 1.77 6.62 7.66
CA CYS A 121 2.44 7.71 8.37
C CYS A 121 3.03 8.81 7.46
N VAL A 122 3.43 8.48 6.23
CA VAL A 122 4.13 9.40 5.31
C VAL A 122 3.33 9.68 4.03
N GLY A 123 2.45 8.75 3.62
CA GLY A 123 1.80 8.75 2.32
C GLY A 123 2.72 8.25 1.20
N GLY A 124 2.21 8.23 -0.03
CA GLY A 124 2.95 7.97 -1.26
C GLY A 124 2.77 6.60 -1.89
N ILE A 125 3.67 6.35 -2.86
CA ILE A 125 3.92 5.26 -3.84
C ILE A 125 2.74 5.08 -4.83
N PRO A 126 2.80 4.63 -6.09
CA PRO A 126 3.85 4.57 -7.10
C PRO A 126 3.71 5.80 -8.09
N PRO A 127 4.21 5.81 -9.36
CA PRO A 127 4.69 7.03 -10.03
C PRO A 127 3.60 8.05 -10.36
N ALA A 128 4.00 9.31 -10.62
CA ALA A 128 3.13 10.49 -10.74
C ALA A 128 2.04 10.42 -11.81
N GLN A 129 2.06 9.45 -12.74
CA GLN A 129 1.20 9.46 -13.94
C GLN A 129 0.17 8.33 -13.99
N TRP A 130 -0.23 7.77 -12.85
CA TRP A 130 -1.20 6.65 -12.81
C TRP A 130 -2.67 7.06 -12.79
N ILE A 131 -2.98 8.32 -12.52
CA ILE A 131 -4.36 8.81 -12.48
C ILE A 131 -4.59 9.79 -13.62
N THR A 132 -5.48 9.41 -14.53
CA THR A 132 -5.95 10.28 -15.60
C THR A 132 -7.36 10.81 -15.30
N SER A 133 -7.77 11.83 -16.04
CA SER A 133 -9.16 12.34 -15.96
C SER A 133 -10.21 11.30 -16.41
N GLN A 134 -9.81 10.22 -17.09
CA GLN A 134 -10.72 9.13 -17.46
C GLN A 134 -10.98 8.18 -16.27
N ASP A 135 -9.99 7.99 -15.40
CA ASP A 135 -10.04 7.01 -14.31
C ASP A 135 -10.97 7.45 -13.17
N VAL A 136 -11.13 8.77 -13.00
CA VAL A 136 -12.02 9.36 -11.99
C VAL A 136 -13.45 9.61 -12.49
N ARG A 137 -13.80 9.13 -13.70
CA ARG A 137 -15.17 9.30 -14.23
C ARG A 137 -16.16 8.36 -13.53
N PRO A 138 -17.43 8.77 -13.41
CA PRO A 138 -18.47 7.90 -12.88
C PRO A 138 -18.55 6.54 -13.59
N TRP A 139 -18.92 5.52 -12.85
CA TRP A 139 -19.11 4.17 -13.36
C TRP A 139 -20.36 3.53 -12.76
N THR A 140 -20.82 2.45 -13.36
CA THR A 140 -22.09 1.80 -13.01
C THR A 140 -21.83 0.34 -12.73
N ASP A 141 -22.32 -0.13 -11.59
CA ASP A 141 -22.43 -1.55 -11.34
C ASP A 141 -23.43 -2.17 -12.33
N LEU A 142 -22.94 -3.03 -13.20
CA LEU A 142 -23.75 -3.64 -14.27
C LEU A 142 -24.86 -4.55 -13.75
N GLU A 143 -24.72 -5.08 -12.53
CA GLU A 143 -25.68 -5.99 -11.92
C GLU A 143 -26.78 -5.23 -11.18
N THR A 144 -26.40 -4.32 -10.28
CA THR A 144 -27.37 -3.58 -9.44
C THR A 144 -27.87 -2.28 -10.08
N ARG A 145 -27.21 -1.82 -11.15
CA ARG A 145 -27.42 -0.50 -11.79
C ARG A 145 -27.11 0.70 -10.89
N SER A 146 -26.48 0.47 -9.74
CA SER A 146 -25.97 1.53 -8.87
C SER A 146 -24.89 2.34 -9.58
N VAL A 147 -24.94 3.66 -9.48
CA VAL A 147 -23.96 4.57 -10.08
C VAL A 147 -23.03 5.09 -8.99
N TYR A 148 -21.73 4.90 -9.18
CA TYR A 148 -20.67 5.48 -8.36
C TYR A 148 -20.15 6.73 -9.06
N ASN A 149 -20.35 7.89 -8.45
CA ASN A 149 -20.06 9.21 -9.03
C ASN A 149 -19.29 10.11 -8.06
N SER A 150 -18.36 9.54 -7.29
CA SER A 150 -17.55 10.31 -6.36
C SER A 150 -16.82 11.46 -7.07
N MET A 151 -16.86 12.63 -6.44
CA MET A 151 -16.13 13.83 -6.85
C MET A 151 -14.97 14.15 -5.90
N LYS A 152 -14.71 13.27 -4.91
CA LYS A 152 -13.60 13.43 -3.96
C LYS A 152 -12.27 13.27 -4.71
N PRO A 153 -11.20 13.98 -4.31
CA PRO A 153 -9.87 13.67 -4.81
C PRO A 153 -9.47 12.25 -4.40
N VAL A 154 -8.68 11.57 -5.22
CA VAL A 154 -8.17 10.25 -4.89
C VAL A 154 -7.24 10.36 -3.69
N ARG A 155 -7.50 9.58 -2.64
CA ARG A 155 -6.67 9.49 -1.43
C ARG A 155 -6.10 8.10 -1.21
N ALA A 156 -6.57 7.08 -1.90
CA ALA A 156 -5.87 5.82 -2.02
C ALA A 156 -6.03 5.22 -3.42
N LEU A 157 -5.02 4.50 -3.88
CA LEU A 157 -5.02 3.80 -5.15
C LEU A 157 -4.56 2.37 -4.93
N PHE A 158 -5.35 1.42 -5.38
CA PHE A 158 -4.95 0.01 -5.43
C PHE A 158 -5.19 -0.50 -6.84
N GLY A 159 -4.57 -1.62 -7.20
CA GLY A 159 -4.93 -2.31 -8.42
C GLY A 159 -5.22 -3.77 -8.18
N ILE A 160 -5.96 -4.34 -9.12
CA ILE A 160 -6.39 -5.74 -9.08
C ILE A 160 -5.23 -6.63 -9.57
N GLU A 161 -4.90 -7.69 -8.84
CA GLU A 161 -3.93 -8.72 -9.27
C GLU A 161 -4.59 -10.04 -9.65
N ALA A 162 -5.83 -10.26 -9.22
CA ALA A 162 -6.66 -11.37 -9.67
C ALA A 162 -8.06 -10.85 -10.02
N ASP A 163 -8.51 -11.10 -11.24
CA ASP A 163 -9.85 -10.76 -11.72
C ASP A 163 -10.48 -12.00 -12.37
N CYS A 164 -11.27 -12.73 -11.59
CA CYS A 164 -11.94 -13.97 -11.96
C CYS A 164 -13.46 -13.79 -11.80
N LEU A 165 -14.22 -14.53 -12.59
CA LEU A 165 -15.67 -14.57 -12.42
C LEU A 165 -16.03 -15.15 -11.04
N PRO A 166 -16.83 -14.44 -10.21
CA PRO A 166 -17.23 -14.92 -8.89
C PRO A 166 -17.96 -16.27 -8.94
N THR A 167 -18.66 -16.55 -10.04
CA THR A 167 -19.45 -17.77 -10.26
C THR A 167 -18.62 -18.99 -10.61
N ASP A 168 -17.40 -18.80 -11.14
CA ASP A 168 -16.59 -19.92 -11.60
C ASP A 168 -15.89 -20.64 -10.45
N HIS A 169 -15.79 -19.99 -9.27
CA HIS A 169 -15.13 -20.53 -8.08
C HIS A 169 -13.78 -21.19 -8.39
N THR A 170 -13.05 -20.71 -9.41
CA THR A 170 -11.80 -21.30 -9.90
C THR A 170 -10.57 -20.47 -9.56
N CYS A 171 -10.72 -19.29 -8.95
CA CYS A 171 -9.60 -18.42 -8.58
C CYS A 171 -8.58 -19.12 -7.66
N TRP A 172 -9.02 -20.05 -6.80
CA TRP A 172 -8.14 -20.87 -5.97
C TRP A 172 -7.19 -21.75 -6.79
N ARG A 173 -7.56 -22.16 -8.01
CA ARG A 173 -6.68 -22.94 -8.91
C ARG A 173 -5.49 -22.11 -9.42
N MET A 174 -5.63 -20.78 -9.36
CA MET A 174 -4.58 -19.82 -9.69
C MET A 174 -3.83 -19.33 -8.44
N GLY A 175 -4.13 -19.89 -7.26
CA GLY A 175 -3.50 -19.49 -6.00
C GLY A 175 -4.14 -18.27 -5.32
N TYR A 176 -5.31 -17.82 -5.78
CA TYR A 176 -5.96 -16.62 -5.24
C TYR A 176 -7.18 -16.97 -4.36
N PRO A 177 -7.23 -16.51 -3.09
CA PRO A 177 -8.37 -16.74 -2.20
C PRO A 177 -9.63 -15.94 -2.61
N TYR A 178 -9.47 -14.76 -3.22
CA TYR A 178 -10.58 -13.94 -3.71
C TYR A 178 -10.69 -13.95 -5.24
N SER A 179 -11.92 -13.91 -5.76
CA SER A 179 -12.16 -13.76 -7.20
C SER A 179 -11.71 -12.40 -7.73
N ILE A 180 -11.83 -11.36 -6.90
CA ILE A 180 -11.20 -10.06 -7.12
C ILE A 180 -10.25 -9.81 -5.96
N GLN A 181 -8.95 -9.79 -6.22
CA GLN A 181 -7.90 -9.54 -5.23
C GLN A 181 -7.10 -8.31 -5.60
N LEU A 182 -6.81 -7.47 -4.62
CA LEU A 182 -5.92 -6.33 -4.78
C LEU A 182 -4.47 -6.76 -4.60
N THR A 183 -3.55 -6.17 -5.37
CA THR A 183 -2.13 -6.24 -5.04
C THR A 183 -1.84 -5.47 -3.76
N GLN A 184 -0.80 -5.90 -3.04
CA GLN A 184 -0.22 -5.15 -1.92
C GLN A 184 1.21 -4.65 -2.20
N TRP A 185 1.87 -5.16 -3.24
CA TRP A 185 3.24 -4.77 -3.58
C TRP A 185 3.30 -3.45 -4.36
N SER A 186 2.17 -2.97 -4.89
CA SER A 186 2.07 -1.67 -5.54
C SER A 186 0.72 -1.01 -5.31
N PHE A 187 0.70 -0.01 -4.43
CA PHE A 187 -0.46 0.81 -4.10
C PHE A 187 -0.01 2.22 -3.75
N ALA A 188 -0.98 3.12 -3.61
CA ALA A 188 -0.77 4.52 -3.24
C ALA A 188 -1.70 4.96 -2.13
N SER A 189 -1.23 5.88 -1.29
CA SER A 189 -2.13 6.50 -0.32
C SER A 189 -1.71 7.91 0.09
N ALA A 190 -2.68 8.73 0.43
CA ALA A 190 -2.48 9.87 1.29
C ALA A 190 -2.18 9.38 2.72
N ARG A 191 -1.52 10.23 3.50
CA ARG A 191 -1.31 10.01 4.93
C ARG A 191 -2.65 9.84 5.66
N ASP A 192 -2.66 9.01 6.71
CA ASP A 192 -3.81 8.73 7.58
C ASP A 192 -5.08 8.26 6.83
N HIS A 193 -4.92 7.44 5.79
CA HIS A 193 -6.09 6.92 5.06
C HIS A 193 -6.80 5.81 5.86
N PRO A 194 -8.12 5.88 6.10
CA PRO A 194 -8.84 4.92 6.95
C PRO A 194 -8.74 3.46 6.50
N LEU A 195 -8.67 3.19 5.19
CA LEU A 195 -8.47 1.83 4.68
C LEU A 195 -7.15 1.21 5.19
N LEU A 196 -6.07 1.99 5.25
CA LEU A 196 -4.79 1.48 5.74
C LEU A 196 -4.84 1.25 7.26
N HIS A 197 -5.52 2.13 8.01
CA HIS A 197 -5.81 1.90 9.43
C HIS A 197 -6.62 0.62 9.64
N GLN A 198 -7.65 0.36 8.82
CA GLN A 198 -8.43 -0.88 8.87
C GLN A 198 -7.54 -2.12 8.71
N TYR A 199 -6.56 -2.09 7.80
CA TYR A 199 -5.58 -3.16 7.66
C TYR A 199 -4.73 -3.33 8.94
N ILE A 200 -4.17 -2.24 9.46
CA ILE A 200 -3.30 -2.27 10.65
C ILE A 200 -4.08 -2.79 11.87
N GLU A 201 -5.30 -2.32 12.06
CA GLU A 201 -6.19 -2.77 13.14
C GLU A 201 -6.58 -4.24 13.01
N ASN A 202 -6.87 -4.71 11.79
CA ASN A 202 -7.17 -6.11 11.54
C ASN A 202 -6.01 -7.02 11.93
N LEU A 203 -4.78 -6.67 11.55
CA LEU A 203 -3.58 -7.41 11.94
C LEU A 203 -3.34 -7.33 13.45
N ALA A 204 -3.43 -6.14 14.04
CA ALA A 204 -3.27 -5.95 15.48
C ALA A 204 -4.26 -6.81 16.28
N HIS A 205 -5.53 -6.88 15.87
CA HIS A 205 -6.53 -7.75 16.48
C HIS A 205 -6.17 -9.24 16.35
N GLN A 206 -5.64 -9.68 15.21
CA GLN A 206 -5.20 -11.07 15.05
C GLN A 206 -4.02 -11.39 15.97
N LEU A 207 -2.98 -10.53 16.00
CA LEU A 207 -1.83 -10.71 16.88
C LEU A 207 -2.23 -10.67 18.36
N GLN A 208 -3.13 -9.76 18.75
CA GLN A 208 -3.61 -9.69 20.14
C GLN A 208 -4.39 -10.95 20.55
N LYS A 209 -5.16 -11.58 19.64
CA LYS A 209 -5.82 -12.85 19.92
C LYS A 209 -4.81 -13.96 20.23
N ILE A 210 -3.75 -14.06 19.42
CA ILE A 210 -2.66 -15.03 19.63
C ILE A 210 -1.94 -14.73 20.95
N ALA A 211 -1.63 -13.46 21.22
CA ALA A 211 -1.01 -13.03 22.45
C ALA A 211 -1.85 -13.44 23.67
N ASN A 212 -3.16 -13.20 23.64
CA ASN A 212 -4.07 -13.54 24.74
C ASN A 212 -4.18 -15.05 24.94
N HIS A 213 -4.15 -15.85 23.86
CA HIS A 213 -4.24 -17.31 23.93
C HIS A 213 -3.00 -17.92 24.60
N HIS A 214 -1.82 -17.37 24.33
CA HIS A 214 -0.55 -17.96 24.78
C HIS A 214 0.15 -17.18 25.90
N GLY A 215 -0.45 -16.10 26.42
CA GLY A 215 0.15 -15.25 27.46
C GLY A 215 1.27 -14.32 26.95
N GLY A 216 1.27 -14.00 25.66
CA GLY A 216 2.19 -13.06 25.01
C GLY A 216 2.77 -13.61 23.69
N LEU A 217 3.12 -12.69 22.78
CA LEU A 217 3.69 -13.03 21.46
C LEU A 217 5.11 -13.62 21.54
N GLN A 218 5.81 -13.42 22.66
CA GLN A 218 7.17 -13.90 22.86
C GLN A 218 7.26 -15.37 23.31
N THR A 219 6.12 -16.01 23.61
CA THR A 219 6.08 -17.41 24.02
C THR A 219 6.39 -18.34 22.85
N SER A 220 6.94 -19.54 23.11
CA SER A 220 7.22 -20.49 22.03
C SER A 220 5.95 -20.97 21.34
N ALA A 221 4.85 -21.07 22.07
CA ALA A 221 3.55 -21.47 21.54
C ALA A 221 2.99 -20.42 20.57
N ALA A 222 3.01 -19.13 20.94
CA ALA A 222 2.63 -18.04 20.03
C ALA A 222 3.50 -18.01 18.77
N ARG A 223 4.82 -18.16 18.91
CA ARG A 223 5.74 -18.22 17.76
C ARG A 223 5.44 -19.39 16.83
N THR A 224 5.09 -20.55 17.39
CA THR A 224 4.74 -21.75 16.60
C THR A 224 3.43 -21.52 15.84
N GLU A 225 2.44 -20.89 16.48
CA GLU A 225 1.17 -20.54 15.82
C GLU A 225 1.39 -19.52 14.70
N LEU A 226 2.16 -18.45 14.94
CA LEU A 226 2.48 -17.44 13.92
C LEU A 226 3.22 -18.04 12.72
N GLN A 227 4.20 -18.92 12.95
CA GLN A 227 4.94 -19.60 11.89
C GLN A 227 4.07 -20.53 11.03
N ALA A 228 2.91 -20.94 11.54
CA ALA A 228 1.97 -21.80 10.83
C ALA A 228 0.94 -21.02 9.99
N LEU A 229 0.88 -19.68 10.15
CA LEU A 229 -0.03 -18.85 9.37
C LEU A 229 0.52 -18.63 7.95
N ASP A 230 -0.38 -18.51 6.98
CA ASP A 230 -0.03 -18.15 5.61
C ASP A 230 0.28 -16.64 5.55
N PRO A 231 1.47 -16.22 5.08
CA PRO A 231 1.83 -14.81 4.93
C PRO A 231 0.85 -14.05 4.02
N LEU A 232 0.27 -14.71 3.01
CA LEU A 232 -0.71 -14.10 2.12
C LEU A 232 -1.94 -13.63 2.88
N THR A 233 -2.41 -14.44 3.84
CA THR A 233 -3.58 -14.19 4.68
C THR A 233 -3.31 -13.26 5.84
N LEU A 234 -2.11 -13.33 6.43
CA LEU A 234 -1.73 -12.56 7.61
C LEU A 234 -1.42 -11.10 7.26
N THR A 235 -0.50 -10.87 6.32
CA THR A 235 -0.03 -9.52 5.94
C THR A 235 -0.10 -9.25 4.44
N GLY A 236 -0.26 -10.27 3.62
CA GLY A 236 -0.17 -10.16 2.17
C GLY A 236 -1.44 -9.63 1.50
N PRO A 237 -1.60 -9.92 0.19
CA PRO A 237 -2.69 -9.35 -0.62
C PRO A 237 -4.10 -9.69 -0.14
N GLU A 238 -4.29 -10.85 0.51
CA GLU A 238 -5.58 -11.24 1.06
C GLU A 238 -5.97 -10.32 2.23
N ALA A 239 -5.02 -9.98 3.11
CA ALA A 239 -5.24 -9.08 4.23
C ALA A 239 -5.61 -7.66 3.78
N VAL A 240 -4.92 -7.14 2.74
CA VAL A 240 -5.25 -5.84 2.12
C VAL A 240 -6.63 -5.88 1.47
N THR A 241 -6.94 -6.95 0.74
CA THR A 241 -8.24 -7.13 0.09
C THR A 241 -9.38 -7.17 1.10
N ARG A 242 -9.20 -7.88 2.21
CA ARG A 242 -10.17 -7.92 3.32
C ARG A 242 -10.42 -6.53 3.92
N ALA A 243 -9.36 -5.78 4.23
CA ALA A 243 -9.48 -4.44 4.77
C ALA A 243 -10.20 -3.48 3.80
N ALA A 244 -9.90 -3.57 2.50
CA ALA A 244 -10.56 -2.79 1.47
C ALA A 244 -12.04 -3.17 1.31
N GLN A 245 -12.38 -4.46 1.35
CA GLN A 245 -13.76 -4.96 1.32
C GLN A 245 -14.57 -4.40 2.49
N GLU A 246 -14.04 -4.52 3.71
CA GLU A 246 -14.69 -4.02 4.93
C GLU A 246 -14.90 -2.50 4.85
N TRP A 247 -13.84 -1.74 4.55
CA TRP A 247 -13.91 -0.29 4.46
C TRP A 247 -14.89 0.18 3.39
N LEU A 248 -14.78 -0.30 2.14
CA LEU A 248 -15.58 0.18 1.02
C LEU A 248 -17.03 -0.31 1.06
N ASN A 249 -17.29 -1.45 1.70
CA ASN A 249 -18.66 -1.86 2.02
C ASN A 249 -19.29 -0.88 3.03
N THR A 250 -18.59 -0.53 4.09
CA THR A 250 -19.11 0.39 5.11
C THR A 250 -19.21 1.83 4.63
N SER A 251 -18.21 2.34 3.91
CA SER A 251 -18.14 3.75 3.49
C SER A 251 -19.00 4.06 2.27
N ALA A 252 -19.17 3.09 1.36
CA ALA A 252 -19.82 3.31 0.06
C ALA A 252 -20.84 2.25 -0.33
N GLY A 253 -21.08 1.22 0.48
CA GLY A 253 -21.98 0.11 0.12
C GLY A 253 -21.47 -0.70 -1.08
N LEU A 254 -20.15 -0.73 -1.30
CA LEU A 254 -19.57 -1.34 -2.48
C LEU A 254 -19.85 -2.85 -2.53
N ARG A 255 -20.54 -3.28 -3.59
CA ARG A 255 -20.55 -4.69 -3.99
C ARG A 255 -19.18 -5.03 -4.57
N TRP A 256 -18.35 -5.75 -3.82
CA TRP A 256 -16.96 -6.05 -4.21
C TRP A 256 -16.82 -6.59 -5.64
N ASN A 257 -17.69 -7.54 -6.01
CA ASN A 257 -17.71 -8.15 -7.35
C ASN A 257 -18.01 -7.17 -8.49
N ALA A 258 -18.54 -5.97 -8.20
CA ALA A 258 -18.72 -4.92 -9.20
C ALA A 258 -17.39 -4.33 -9.68
N LEU A 259 -16.27 -4.61 -8.99
CA LEU A 259 -14.95 -4.14 -9.37
C LEU A 259 -14.37 -4.82 -10.62
N THR A 260 -14.93 -5.96 -11.05
CA THR A 260 -14.39 -6.75 -12.16
C THR A 260 -14.26 -5.91 -13.43
N GLY A 261 -13.12 -6.04 -14.10
CA GLY A 261 -12.84 -5.44 -15.40
C GLY A 261 -13.31 -6.29 -16.59
N LEU A 262 -13.72 -7.53 -16.34
CA LEU A 262 -14.02 -8.54 -17.38
C LEU A 262 -15.19 -8.16 -18.28
N HIS A 263 -16.07 -7.25 -17.84
CA HIS A 263 -17.30 -6.90 -18.55
C HIS A 263 -17.39 -5.42 -18.95
N ASP A 264 -16.39 -4.62 -18.63
CA ASP A 264 -16.38 -3.17 -18.90
C ASP A 264 -15.12 -2.68 -19.62
N GLY A 265 -14.30 -3.62 -20.13
CA GLY A 265 -13.06 -3.31 -20.84
C GLY A 265 -11.90 -2.95 -19.93
N GLY A 266 -11.92 -3.39 -18.67
CA GLY A 266 -10.93 -3.01 -17.67
C GLY A 266 -11.05 -1.52 -17.35
N LYS A 267 -12.22 -1.07 -16.90
CA LYS A 267 -12.42 0.31 -16.46
C LYS A 267 -11.92 0.49 -15.03
N ALA A 268 -11.17 1.57 -14.76
CA ALA A 268 -10.84 2.01 -13.41
C ALA A 268 -12.08 2.48 -12.65
N LYS A 269 -12.10 2.25 -11.33
CA LYS A 269 -13.29 2.40 -10.49
C LYS A 269 -12.97 3.21 -9.25
N LEU A 270 -13.38 4.48 -9.26
CA LEU A 270 -13.34 5.33 -8.08
C LEU A 270 -14.55 5.01 -7.18
N VAL A 271 -14.28 4.65 -5.93
CA VAL A 271 -15.27 4.36 -4.88
C VAL A 271 -14.91 5.18 -3.66
N ASP A 272 -15.80 6.11 -3.29
CA ASP A 272 -15.48 7.17 -2.35
C ASP A 272 -14.19 7.94 -2.73
N ASP A 273 -13.13 7.90 -1.93
CA ASP A 273 -11.81 8.47 -2.23
C ASP A 273 -10.76 7.40 -2.65
N VAL A 274 -11.19 6.16 -2.92
CA VAL A 274 -10.32 5.04 -3.29
C VAL A 274 -10.47 4.69 -4.77
N LEU A 275 -9.39 4.83 -5.54
CA LEU A 275 -9.34 4.42 -6.94
C LEU A 275 -8.83 2.98 -7.07
N ILE A 276 -9.64 2.11 -7.67
CA ILE A 276 -9.25 0.74 -7.99
C ILE A 276 -8.93 0.63 -9.48
N LEU A 277 -7.68 0.31 -9.80
CA LEU A 277 -7.20 0.08 -11.16
C LEU A 277 -7.43 -1.38 -11.58
N PRO A 278 -7.79 -1.64 -12.85
CA PRO A 278 -7.90 -3.00 -13.38
C PRO A 278 -6.52 -3.66 -13.49
N ILE A 279 -6.49 -4.99 -13.57
CA ILE A 279 -5.28 -5.82 -13.68
C ILE A 279 -4.38 -5.45 -14.87
N THR A 280 -4.93 -4.82 -15.91
CA THR A 280 -4.22 -4.39 -17.11
C THR A 280 -3.46 -3.06 -16.96
N SER A 281 -3.57 -2.39 -15.80
CA SER A 281 -2.97 -1.08 -15.54
C SER A 281 -1.52 -1.13 -15.11
N PHE A 282 -1.08 -2.24 -14.51
CA PHE A 282 0.32 -2.46 -14.18
C PHE A 282 1.06 -2.92 -15.45
N ARG A 283 1.71 -1.99 -16.14
CA ARG A 283 2.54 -2.25 -17.33
C ARG A 283 3.92 -1.68 -17.18
#